data_AF-A0A2A2G9D2-F1
#
_entry.id   AF-A0A2A2G9D2-F1
#
_cell.length_a   1.000
_cell.length_b   1.000
_cell.length_c   1.000
_cell.angle_alpha   90.00
_cell.angle_beta   90.00
_cell.angle_gamma   90.00
#
_symmetry.space_group_name_H-M   'P 1'
#
loop_
_entity.id
_entity.type
_entity.pdbx_description
1 polymer ?
#
loop_
_entity_poly.entity_id
_entity_poly.type
_entity_poly.pdbx_seq_one_letter_code
_entity_poly.pdbx_strand_id
1 'polypeptide(L)'
;MANEKQNYSAEFKKEVAQKALDQSKKNLDRLSEKYDVPVSVILMWATELEKGGEDVFETKESEDTSSPEEPAENVDVDISDKQFADSVEHGVMQDKLNYKRLIFWSVFGTILVVIFVRGLYEMYQYNTEVTQDRVSSESEYYQANQMKKEARQQLDSFGVVDLENGTYRIPIDSAINEIAADEE
;
A
#
# COMPACT_ATOMS: atom_id res chain seq x y z
N MET A 1 -40.36 -7.36 13.23
CA MET A 1 -41.20 -6.83 12.13
C MET A 1 -41.60 -5.43 12.55
N ALA A 2 -41.01 -4.40 11.92
CA ALA A 2 -41.26 -3.01 12.29
C ALA A 2 -42.60 -2.56 11.69
N ASN A 3 -43.57 -2.23 12.53
CA ASN A 3 -44.86 -1.67 12.12
C ASN A 3 -44.68 -0.16 11.89
N GLU A 4 -43.92 0.19 10.85
CA GLU A 4 -43.51 1.56 10.53
C GLU A 4 -44.57 2.35 9.73
N LYS A 5 -45.73 1.74 9.47
CA LYS A 5 -46.80 2.30 8.62
C LYS A 5 -48.07 2.71 9.36
N GLN A 6 -48.02 2.91 10.68
CA GLN A 6 -49.12 3.56 11.39
C GLN A 6 -48.89 5.07 11.40
N ASN A 7 -49.82 5.81 10.79
CA ASN A 7 -49.82 7.27 10.80
C ASN A 7 -50.25 7.76 12.18
N TYR A 8 -49.30 7.91 13.10
CA TYR A 8 -49.55 8.49 14.41
C TYR A 8 -49.73 10.01 14.30
N SER A 9 -50.75 10.56 14.96
CA SER A 9 -50.97 12.01 15.00
C SER A 9 -49.82 12.74 15.71
N ALA A 10 -49.58 14.00 15.33
CA ALA A 10 -48.56 14.85 15.92
C ALA A 10 -48.70 14.93 17.45
N GLU A 11 -49.94 15.09 17.93
CA GLU A 11 -50.26 15.15 19.36
C GLU A 11 -49.88 13.85 20.09
N PHE A 12 -50.14 12.69 19.47
CA PHE A 12 -49.80 11.40 20.05
C PHE A 12 -48.29 11.18 20.13
N LYS A 13 -47.54 11.53 19.08
CA LYS A 13 -46.07 11.46 19.07
C LYS A 13 -45.47 12.33 20.17
N LYS A 14 -46.00 13.54 20.35
CA LYS A 14 -45.59 14.47 21.41
C LYS A 14 -45.86 13.91 22.81
N GLU A 15 -47.05 13.39 23.07
CA GLU A 15 -47.42 12.83 24.37
C GLU A 15 -46.53 11.63 24.75
N VAL A 16 -46.26 10.74 23.78
CA VAL A 16 -45.42 9.55 23.99
C VAL A 16 -43.94 9.95 24.18
N ALA A 17 -43.44 10.91 23.40
CA ALA A 17 -42.08 11.43 23.52
C ALA A 17 -41.84 12.10 24.88
N GLN A 18 -42.78 12.93 25.35
CA GLN A 18 -42.68 13.60 26.64
C GLN A 18 -42.68 12.59 27.80
N LYS A 19 -43.57 11.60 27.78
CA LYS A 19 -43.60 10.52 28.78
C LYS A 19 -42.34 9.67 28.78
N ALA A 20 -41.71 9.49 27.62
CA ALA A 20 -40.44 8.77 27.50
C ALA A 20 -39.26 9.55 28.12
N LEU A 21 -39.26 10.88 28.01
CA LEU A 21 -38.28 11.76 28.67
C LEU A 21 -38.49 11.78 30.19
N ASP A 22 -39.73 11.90 30.65
CA ASP A 22 -40.07 11.94 32.09
C ASP A 22 -39.75 10.62 32.81
N GLN A 23 -39.93 9.47 32.15
CA GLN A 23 -39.71 8.16 32.77
C GLN A 23 -38.27 7.63 32.66
N SER A 24 -37.30 8.46 32.23
CA SER A 24 -35.86 8.22 32.30
C SER A 24 -35.43 6.82 31.84
N LYS A 25 -35.52 6.53 30.53
CA LYS A 25 -34.92 5.40 29.76
C LYS A 25 -35.03 3.95 30.29
N LYS A 26 -35.46 3.70 31.52
CA LYS A 26 -35.50 2.39 32.20
C LYS A 26 -36.88 1.71 32.12
N ASN A 27 -37.91 2.43 31.67
CA ASN A 27 -39.28 1.90 31.52
C ASN A 27 -39.81 2.05 30.09
N LEU A 28 -38.93 2.22 29.09
CA LEU A 28 -39.33 2.37 27.69
C LEU A 28 -40.03 1.10 27.15
N ASP A 29 -39.65 -0.08 27.63
CA ASP A 29 -40.29 -1.34 27.25
C ASP A 29 -41.77 -1.38 27.65
N ARG A 30 -42.12 -0.79 28.81
CA ARG A 30 -43.51 -0.70 29.27
C ARG A 30 -44.33 0.32 28.47
N LEU A 31 -43.68 1.40 28.02
CA LEU A 31 -44.31 2.37 27.12
C LEU A 31 -44.54 1.77 25.74
N SER A 32 -43.59 0.97 25.26
CA SER A 32 -43.72 0.25 23.99
C SER A 32 -44.88 -0.74 24.01
N GLU A 33 -44.99 -1.54 25.08
CA GLU A 33 -46.09 -2.49 25.23
C GLU A 33 -47.45 -1.79 25.44
N LYS A 34 -47.48 -0.67 26.16
CA LYS A 34 -48.72 0.09 26.43
C LYS A 34 -49.30 0.77 25.19
N TYR A 35 -48.44 1.30 24.33
CA TYR A 35 -48.85 2.07 23.15
C TYR A 35 -48.72 1.28 21.84
N ASP A 36 -48.28 0.02 21.90
CA ASP A 36 -47.97 -0.84 20.74
C ASP A 36 -46.99 -0.18 19.74
N VAL A 37 -46.14 0.72 20.25
CA VAL A 37 -45.13 1.43 19.46
C VAL A 37 -43.75 0.86 19.79
N PRO A 38 -42.91 0.52 18.80
CA PRO A 38 -41.56 0.03 19.07
C PRO A 38 -40.71 1.03 19.87
N VAL A 39 -39.91 0.54 20.83
CA VAL A 39 -39.00 1.35 21.66
C VAL A 39 -38.11 2.27 20.82
N SER A 40 -37.66 1.80 19.65
CA SER A 40 -36.83 2.58 18.72
C SER A 40 -37.54 3.83 18.20
N VAL A 41 -38.83 3.72 17.90
CA VAL A 41 -39.66 4.81 17.39
C VAL A 41 -39.94 5.83 18.50
N ILE A 42 -40.19 5.35 19.72
CA ILE A 42 -40.36 6.21 20.90
C ILE A 42 -39.07 7.01 21.19
N LEU A 43 -37.90 6.36 21.10
CA LEU A 43 -36.62 7.02 21.28
C LEU A 43 -36.34 8.06 20.19
N MET A 44 -36.69 7.76 18.94
CA MET A 44 -36.59 8.70 17.83
C MET A 44 -37.41 9.97 18.13
N TRP A 45 -38.69 9.82 18.50
CA TRP A 45 -39.54 10.98 18.84
C TRP A 45 -39.04 11.73 20.08
N ALA A 46 -38.56 11.03 21.11
CA ALA A 46 -37.98 11.69 22.28
C ALA A 46 -36.75 12.54 21.92
N THR A 47 -35.88 12.03 21.04
CA THR A 47 -34.69 12.77 20.57
C THR A 47 -35.05 13.92 19.62
N GLU A 48 -36.10 13.75 18.82
CA GLU A 48 -36.62 14.77 17.91
C GLU A 48 -37.24 15.93 18.71
N LEU A 49 -37.99 15.62 19.79
CA LEU A 49 -38.52 16.61 20.74
C LEU A 49 -37.41 17.32 21.52
N GLU A 50 -36.39 16.60 21.99
CA GLU A 50 -35.25 17.18 22.73
C GLU A 50 -34.44 18.16 21.87
N LYS A 51 -34.30 17.88 20.56
CA LYS A 51 -33.48 18.69 19.65
C LYS A 51 -34.20 19.87 19.02
N GLY A 52 -35.50 19.75 18.73
CA GLY A 52 -36.23 20.78 18.00
C GLY A 52 -37.42 21.41 18.74
N GLY A 53 -37.72 20.98 19.98
CA GLY A 53 -38.82 21.53 20.76
C GLY A 53 -40.21 21.09 20.27
N GLU A 54 -41.26 21.68 20.85
CA GLU A 54 -42.65 21.22 20.68
C GLU A 54 -43.21 21.36 19.24
N ASP A 55 -42.64 22.24 18.41
CA ASP A 55 -43.15 22.57 17.06
C ASP A 55 -42.73 21.56 15.97
N VAL A 56 -41.83 20.63 16.27
CA VAL A 56 -41.27 19.70 15.26
C VAL A 56 -42.32 18.74 14.71
N PHE A 57 -43.32 18.39 15.51
CA PHE A 57 -44.33 17.42 15.11
C PHE A 57 -45.48 18.03 14.29
N GLU A 58 -45.62 19.36 14.26
CA GLU A 58 -46.71 20.04 13.53
C GLU A 58 -46.38 20.28 12.05
N THR A 59 -45.11 20.24 11.65
CA THR A 59 -44.66 20.70 10.32
C THR A 59 -44.58 19.58 9.27
N LYS A 60 -45.29 18.46 9.43
CA LYS A 60 -45.28 17.37 8.43
C LYS A 60 -46.66 16.84 8.11
N GLU A 61 -47.43 17.65 7.37
CA GLU A 61 -48.27 17.11 6.31
C GLU A 61 -47.69 17.53 4.98
N SER A 62 -47.57 16.56 4.06
CA SER A 62 -47.07 16.64 2.68
C SER A 62 -45.56 16.44 2.47
N GLU A 63 -45.26 15.20 2.05
CA GLU A 63 -44.42 14.84 0.88
C GLU A 63 -43.42 13.72 1.17
N ASP A 64 -43.88 12.51 0.83
CA ASP A 64 -43.05 11.35 0.52
C ASP A 64 -42.66 11.42 -0.98
N THR A 65 -41.39 11.15 -1.27
CA THR A 65 -40.84 10.70 -2.57
C THR A 65 -40.60 11.77 -3.66
N SER A 66 -39.35 12.22 -3.78
CA SER A 66 -38.73 12.50 -5.09
C SER A 66 -38.11 11.19 -5.61
N SER A 67 -38.36 10.75 -6.83
CA SER A 67 -37.85 11.37 -8.06
C SER A 67 -38.82 11.08 -9.22
N PRO A 68 -39.09 12.03 -10.13
CA PRO A 68 -38.07 12.57 -11.04
C PRO A 68 -38.12 14.09 -11.27
N GLU A 69 -36.93 14.67 -11.48
CA GLU A 69 -36.61 15.86 -12.28
C GLU A 69 -37.74 16.90 -12.51
N GLU A 70 -37.79 17.93 -11.65
CA GLU A 70 -38.33 19.24 -12.01
C GLU A 70 -37.23 20.30 -11.88
N PRO A 71 -37.21 21.31 -12.77
CA PRO A 71 -36.05 22.16 -13.00
C PRO A 71 -35.74 22.96 -11.74
N ALA A 72 -34.48 22.90 -11.32
CA ALA A 72 -33.97 23.70 -10.23
C ALA A 72 -34.35 25.17 -10.45
N GLU A 73 -35.33 25.65 -9.68
CA GLU A 73 -35.51 27.06 -9.42
C GLU A 73 -34.22 27.47 -8.70
N ASN A 74 -33.31 28.10 -9.45
CA ASN A 74 -32.08 28.66 -8.91
C ASN A 74 -32.50 29.87 -8.07
N VAL A 75 -32.88 29.59 -6.82
CA VAL A 75 -33.04 30.62 -5.81
C VAL A 75 -31.63 31.12 -5.50
N ASP A 76 -31.26 32.23 -6.13
CA ASP A 76 -30.04 32.96 -5.84
C ASP A 76 -30.21 33.65 -4.49
N VAL A 77 -29.95 32.88 -3.42
CA VAL A 77 -29.88 33.41 -2.06
C VAL A 77 -28.54 34.11 -1.94
N ASP A 78 -28.56 35.44 -1.96
CA ASP A 78 -27.38 36.27 -1.72
C ASP A 78 -26.96 36.13 -0.25
N ILE A 79 -26.15 35.11 0.04
CA ILE A 79 -25.67 34.81 1.39
C ILE A 79 -24.56 35.80 1.74
N SER A 80 -24.96 36.89 2.41
CA SER A 80 -24.02 37.90 2.92
C SER A 80 -23.12 37.39 4.06
N ASP A 81 -23.40 36.20 4.60
CA ASP A 81 -22.72 35.66 5.77
C ASP A 81 -21.73 34.54 5.41
N LYS A 82 -20.44 34.89 5.37
CA LYS A 82 -19.35 34.01 4.91
C LYS A 82 -19.25 32.68 5.67
N GLN A 83 -19.69 32.65 6.93
CA GLN A 83 -19.65 31.43 7.74
C GLN A 83 -20.69 30.40 7.31
N PHE A 84 -21.84 30.86 6.81
CA PHE A 84 -22.91 29.97 6.36
C PHE A 84 -22.59 29.38 4.98
N ALA A 85 -22.03 30.20 4.07
CA ALA A 85 -21.54 29.73 2.78
C ALA A 85 -20.45 28.66 2.92
N ASP A 86 -19.48 28.88 3.81
CA ASP A 86 -18.40 27.92 4.08
C ASP A 86 -18.91 26.59 4.66
N SER A 87 -19.96 26.64 5.49
CA SER A 87 -20.56 25.44 6.11
C SER A 87 -21.40 24.61 5.13
N VAL A 88 -22.03 25.25 4.14
CA VAL A 88 -22.77 24.56 3.07
C VAL A 88 -21.81 23.93 2.07
N GLU A 89 -20.70 24.60 1.74
CA GLU A 89 -19.71 24.09 0.80
C GLU A 89 -18.88 22.92 1.36
N HIS A 90 -18.51 22.97 2.65
CA HIS A 90 -17.59 21.98 3.26
C HIS A 90 -18.29 20.92 4.14
N GLY A 91 -19.60 20.99 4.34
CA GLY A 91 -20.36 20.05 5.18
C GLY A 91 -20.03 20.13 6.68
N VAL A 92 -20.46 19.12 7.46
CA VAL A 92 -20.39 19.11 8.94
C VAL A 92 -18.97 18.99 9.51
N MET A 93 -17.96 18.75 8.66
CA MET A 93 -16.58 18.56 9.08
C MET A 93 -15.62 19.28 8.14
N GLN A 94 -15.14 20.45 8.56
CA GLN A 94 -14.05 21.16 7.88
C GLN A 94 -12.79 20.29 7.93
N ASP A 95 -12.42 19.72 6.80
CA ASP A 95 -11.21 18.91 6.67
C ASP A 95 -9.95 19.79 6.71
N LYS A 96 -9.47 20.10 7.92
CA LYS A 96 -8.24 20.87 8.14
C LYS A 96 -7.02 19.96 8.07
N LEU A 97 -6.86 19.24 6.95
CA LEU A 97 -5.64 18.47 6.70
C LEU A 97 -4.45 19.42 6.59
N ASN A 98 -3.38 19.09 7.32
CA ASN A 98 -2.12 19.80 7.21
C ASN A 98 -1.38 19.34 5.95
N TYR A 99 -1.81 19.84 4.80
CA TYR A 99 -1.25 19.51 3.48
C TYR A 99 0.27 19.72 3.42
N LYS A 100 0.79 20.74 4.13
CA LYS A 100 2.24 20.98 4.22
C LYS A 100 2.97 19.79 4.83
N ARG A 101 2.45 19.24 5.92
CA ARG A 101 3.02 18.05 6.56
C ARG A 101 2.83 16.81 5.68
N LEU A 102 1.65 16.63 5.10
CA LEU A 102 1.36 15.46 4.26
C LEU A 102 2.27 15.40 3.02
N ILE A 103 2.39 16.52 2.30
CA ILE A 103 3.26 16.63 1.12
C ILE A 103 4.72 16.43 1.52
N PHE A 104 5.16 17.01 2.65
CA PHE A 104 6.53 16.81 3.14
C PHE A 104 6.85 15.34 3.37
N TRP A 105 6.01 14.61 4.11
CA TRP A 105 6.23 13.18 4.39
C TRP A 105 6.09 12.32 3.13
N SER A 106 5.19 12.67 2.21
CA SER A 106 5.05 11.98 0.94
C SER A 106 6.31 12.13 0.07
N VAL A 107 6.79 13.36 -0.11
CA VAL A 107 7.99 13.63 -0.93
C VAL A 107 9.22 13.02 -0.27
N PHE A 108 9.37 13.16 1.05
CA PHE A 108 10.45 12.56 1.80
C PHE A 108 10.45 11.02 1.68
N GLY A 109 9.28 10.40 1.83
CA GLY A 109 9.12 8.96 1.66
C GLY A 109 9.50 8.50 0.26
N THR A 110 9.03 9.18 -0.78
CA THR A 110 9.38 8.87 -2.17
C THR A 110 10.89 8.97 -2.42
N ILE A 111 11.55 10.01 -1.93
CA ILE A 111 13.01 10.18 -2.07
C ILE A 111 13.76 9.04 -1.37
N LEU A 112 13.35 8.67 -0.15
CA LEU A 112 13.99 7.60 0.61
C LEU A 112 13.89 6.27 -0.15
N VAL A 113 12.71 5.95 -0.70
CA VAL A 113 12.51 4.74 -1.51
C VAL A 113 13.42 4.75 -2.75
N VAL A 114 13.54 5.88 -3.46
CA VAL A 114 14.41 6.00 -4.63
C VAL A 114 15.88 5.74 -4.28
N ILE A 115 16.35 6.31 -3.16
CA ILE A 115 17.73 6.07 -2.67
C ILE A 115 17.92 4.58 -2.36
N PHE A 116 16.93 3.94 -1.73
CA PHE A 116 17.01 2.53 -1.38
C PHE A 116 17.09 1.62 -2.61
N VAL A 117 16.25 1.87 -3.62
CA VAL A 117 16.28 1.15 -4.89
C VAL A 117 17.63 1.33 -5.60
N ARG A 118 18.16 2.56 -5.61
CA ARG A 118 19.49 2.82 -6.18
C ARG A 118 20.60 2.09 -5.43
N GLY A 119 20.55 2.08 -4.11
CA GLY A 119 21.50 1.34 -3.27
C GLY A 119 21.46 -0.17 -3.55
N LEU A 120 20.27 -0.75 -3.71
CA LEU A 120 20.13 -2.17 -4.10
C LEU A 120 20.71 -2.45 -5.49
N TYR A 121 20.51 -1.55 -6.44
CA TYR A 121 21.07 -1.69 -7.79
C TYR A 121 22.60 -1.66 -7.77
N GLU A 122 23.20 -0.69 -7.08
CA GLU A 122 24.66 -0.59 -6.94
C GLU A 122 25.23 -1.80 -6.20
N MET A 123 24.57 -2.28 -5.14
CA MET A 123 24.96 -3.49 -4.42
C MET A 123 24.86 -4.75 -5.30
N TYR A 124 23.83 -4.87 -6.13
CA TYR A 124 23.69 -5.97 -7.07
C TYR A 124 24.83 -5.99 -8.10
N GLN A 125 25.15 -4.83 -8.69
CA GLN A 125 26.26 -4.71 -9.62
C GLN A 125 27.59 -5.11 -8.97
N TYR A 126 27.89 -4.52 -7.80
CA TYR A 126 29.11 -4.83 -7.06
C TYR A 126 29.24 -6.32 -6.73
N ASN A 127 28.18 -6.97 -6.27
CA ASN A 127 28.19 -8.40 -5.97
C ASN A 127 28.42 -9.24 -7.23
N THR A 128 27.86 -8.84 -8.37
CA THR A 128 28.03 -9.55 -9.64
C THR A 128 29.48 -9.45 -10.13
N GLU A 129 30.05 -8.25 -10.10
CA GLU A 129 31.45 -8.00 -10.47
C GLU A 129 32.42 -8.79 -9.59
N VAL A 130 32.29 -8.71 -8.26
CA VAL A 130 33.16 -9.42 -7.32
C VAL A 130 33.06 -10.95 -7.48
N THR A 131 31.86 -11.46 -7.76
CA THR A 131 31.67 -12.90 -7.98
C THR A 131 32.32 -13.32 -9.30
N GLN A 132 32.15 -12.53 -10.35
CA GLN A 132 32.74 -12.78 -11.66
C GLN A 132 34.28 -12.72 -11.61
N ASP A 133 34.85 -11.77 -10.89
CA ASP A 133 36.31 -11.64 -10.71
C ASP A 133 36.90 -12.81 -9.92
N ARG A 134 36.21 -13.27 -8.87
CA ARG A 134 36.63 -14.45 -8.11
C ARG A 134 36.60 -15.73 -8.95
N VAL A 135 35.53 -15.95 -9.69
CA VAL A 135 35.41 -17.14 -10.57
C VAL A 135 36.43 -17.09 -11.69
N SER A 136 36.65 -15.91 -12.29
CA SER A 136 37.62 -15.74 -13.38
C SER A 136 39.04 -15.99 -12.89
N SER A 137 39.45 -15.38 -11.77
CA SER A 137 40.80 -15.59 -11.19
C SER A 137 41.04 -17.02 -10.73
N GLU A 138 40.03 -17.68 -10.16
CA GLU A 138 40.11 -19.09 -9.80
C GLU A 138 40.22 -19.98 -11.05
N SER A 139 39.41 -19.73 -12.08
CA SER A 139 39.44 -20.48 -13.34
C SER A 139 40.74 -20.29 -14.13
N GLU A 140 41.30 -19.08 -14.16
CA GLU A 140 42.60 -18.78 -14.78
C GLU A 140 43.72 -19.53 -14.08
N TYR A 141 43.70 -19.57 -12.74
CA TYR A 141 44.68 -20.33 -11.99
C TYR A 141 44.63 -21.82 -12.31
N TYR A 142 43.43 -22.42 -12.36
CA TYR A 142 43.27 -23.83 -12.72
C TYR A 142 43.70 -24.11 -14.17
N GLN A 143 43.33 -23.26 -15.12
CA GLN A 143 43.72 -23.41 -16.53
C GLN A 143 45.23 -23.25 -16.73
N ALA A 144 45.85 -22.23 -16.12
CA ALA A 144 47.30 -22.02 -16.19
C ALA A 144 48.09 -23.18 -15.59
N ASN A 145 47.60 -23.77 -14.49
CA ASN A 145 48.28 -24.89 -13.84
C ASN A 145 48.10 -26.20 -14.63
N GLN A 146 46.95 -26.41 -15.29
CA GLN A 146 46.77 -27.54 -16.21
C GLN A 146 47.67 -27.40 -17.44
N MET A 147 47.71 -26.24 -18.08
CA MET A 147 48.61 -25.99 -19.21
C MET A 147 50.08 -26.19 -18.83
N LYS A 148 50.50 -25.74 -17.65
CA LYS A 148 51.87 -26.00 -17.15
C LYS A 148 52.15 -27.49 -16.95
N LYS A 149 51.19 -28.26 -16.44
CA LYS A 149 51.34 -29.72 -16.27
C LYS A 149 51.42 -30.43 -17.61
N GLU A 150 50.56 -30.08 -18.56
CA GLU A 150 50.57 -30.66 -19.92
C GLU A 150 51.86 -30.30 -20.66
N ALA A 151 52.30 -29.05 -20.60
CA ALA A 151 53.56 -28.61 -21.19
C ALA A 151 54.74 -29.36 -20.57
N ARG A 152 54.77 -29.51 -19.24
CA ARG A 152 55.82 -30.27 -18.55
C ARG A 152 55.81 -31.75 -18.93
N GLN A 153 54.63 -32.36 -19.04
CA GLN A 153 54.51 -33.73 -19.54
C GLN A 153 55.02 -33.87 -20.98
N GLN A 154 54.76 -32.89 -21.85
CA GLN A 154 55.30 -32.90 -23.21
C GLN A 154 56.83 -32.73 -23.24
N LEU A 155 57.39 -31.88 -22.39
CA LEU A 155 58.84 -31.63 -22.28
C LEU A 155 59.61 -32.78 -21.62
N ASP A 156 58.97 -33.50 -20.70
CA ASP A 156 59.58 -34.62 -19.97
C ASP A 156 59.34 -35.98 -20.65
N SER A 157 58.57 -36.02 -21.75
CA SER A 157 58.26 -37.24 -22.50
C SER A 157 59.07 -37.39 -23.78
N PHE A 158 59.44 -38.62 -24.11
CA PHE A 158 59.98 -38.97 -25.42
C PHE A 158 58.84 -39.02 -26.45
N GLY A 159 58.90 -38.20 -27.50
CA GLY A 159 57.84 -38.06 -28.50
C GLY A 159 58.11 -38.79 -29.82
N VAL A 160 57.05 -39.22 -30.50
CA VAL A 160 57.11 -39.99 -31.76
C VAL A 160 57.69 -39.13 -32.90
N VAL A 161 58.64 -39.73 -33.63
CA VAL A 161 59.43 -39.13 -34.70
C VAL A 161 58.56 -38.78 -35.91
N ASP A 162 58.60 -37.52 -36.33
CA ASP A 162 58.18 -37.14 -37.67
C ASP A 162 59.36 -37.38 -38.63
N LEU A 163 59.39 -38.56 -39.24
CA LEU A 163 60.45 -38.99 -40.15
C LEU A 163 60.49 -38.16 -41.46
N GLU A 164 59.43 -37.43 -41.78
CA GLU A 164 59.40 -36.54 -42.96
C GLU A 164 60.06 -35.18 -42.67
N ASN A 165 59.93 -34.65 -41.46
CA ASN A 165 60.43 -33.33 -41.08
C ASN A 165 61.76 -33.34 -40.30
N GLY A 166 62.36 -34.51 -40.06
CA GLY A 166 63.69 -34.64 -39.46
C GLY A 166 63.83 -34.04 -38.04
N THR A 167 62.72 -33.85 -37.33
CA THR A 167 62.71 -33.20 -36.02
C THR A 167 62.58 -34.24 -34.91
N TYR A 168 63.61 -34.34 -34.05
CA TYR A 168 63.66 -35.25 -32.91
C TYR A 168 63.30 -34.52 -31.61
N ARG A 169 62.45 -35.15 -30.78
CA ARG A 169 62.09 -34.65 -29.44
C ARG A 169 62.75 -35.51 -28.37
N ILE A 170 63.69 -34.92 -27.65
CA ILE A 170 64.34 -35.51 -26.48
C ILE A 170 63.96 -34.72 -25.22
N PRO A 171 63.81 -35.38 -24.05
CA PRO A 171 63.53 -34.69 -22.82
C PRO A 171 64.64 -33.71 -22.48
N ILE A 172 64.27 -32.63 -21.80
CA ILE A 172 65.20 -31.55 -21.47
C ILE A 172 66.38 -32.08 -20.64
N ASP A 173 66.14 -32.93 -19.64
CA ASP A 173 67.21 -33.45 -18.78
C ASP A 173 68.23 -34.30 -19.57
N SER A 174 67.75 -35.07 -20.55
CA SER A 174 68.61 -35.85 -21.45
C SER A 174 69.36 -34.95 -22.43
N ALA A 175 68.70 -33.91 -22.95
CA ALA A 175 69.33 -32.94 -23.84
C ALA A 175 70.43 -32.13 -23.13
N ILE A 176 70.20 -31.73 -21.88
CA ILE A 176 71.19 -31.02 -21.05
C ILE A 176 72.41 -31.92 -20.81
N ASN A 177 72.19 -33.20 -20.47
CA ASN A 177 73.29 -34.14 -20.29
C ASN A 177 74.10 -34.37 -21.57
N GLU A 178 73.44 -34.49 -22.72
CA GLU A 178 74.12 -34.69 -24.01
C GLU A 178 74.99 -33.47 -24.36
N ILE A 179 74.44 -32.26 -24.23
CA ILE A 179 75.17 -31.01 -24.52
C ILE A 179 76.34 -30.82 -23.54
N ALA A 180 76.14 -31.14 -22.26
CA ALA A 180 77.19 -31.06 -21.26
C ALA A 180 78.29 -32.11 -21.44
N ALA A 181 77.97 -33.28 -22.01
CA ALA A 181 78.94 -34.33 -22.32
C ALA A 181 79.76 -34.04 -23.59
N ASP A 182 79.21 -33.26 -24.52
CA ASP A 182 79.90 -32.83 -25.77
C ASP A 182 80.88 -31.65 -25.54
N GLU A 183 80.84 -30.99 -24.37
CA GLU A 183 81.76 -29.89 -24.01
C GLU A 183 83.09 -30.35 -23.36
N GLU A 184 83.33 -31.65 -23.20
CA GLU A 184 84.63 -32.26 -22.82
C GLU A 184 85.42 -32.80 -24.02
#